data_AF-A0AA42LUB2-F1
#
_entry.id   AF-A0AA42LUB2-F1
#
_cell.length_a   1.000
_cell.length_b   1.000
_cell.length_c   1.000
_cell.angle_alpha   90.00
_cell.angle_beta   90.00
_cell.angle_gamma   90.00
#
_symmetry.space_group_name_H-M   'P 1'
#
loop_
_entity.id
_entity.type
_entity.pdbx_description
1 polymer ?
#
loop_
_entity_poly.entity_id
_entity_poly.type
_entity_poly.pdbx_seq_one_letter_code
_entity_poly.pdbx_strand_id
1 'polypeptide(L)'
;MADEVKPRVAEGYRSDVTVACERTLLTLYGAFGSLKTSLRLVGGLVPRYLTPASPPEVPHHAGTSDVDVVLNLQIIAQGEGYASLSKQLLHRGFARYVDARGIASS
;
A
#
# COMPACT_ATOMS: atom_id res chain seq x y z
N MET A 1 15.00 -6.69 -3.48
CA MET A 1 15.47 -6.18 -2.18
C MET A 1 14.28 -6.19 -1.24
N ALA A 2 14.12 -7.24 -0.45
CA ALA A 2 12.96 -7.43 0.43
C ALA A 2 13.34 -8.28 1.64
N ASP A 3 14.57 -8.04 2.13
CA ASP A 3 15.09 -8.58 3.38
C ASP A 3 15.36 -7.45 4.39
N GLU A 4 14.85 -6.24 4.13
CA GLU A 4 14.99 -5.13 5.06
C GLU A 4 13.90 -5.27 6.15
N VAL A 5 14.34 -5.66 7.34
CA VAL A 5 13.48 -5.83 8.51
C VAL A 5 12.72 -4.53 8.76
N LYS A 6 11.39 -4.63 8.93
CA LYS A 6 10.54 -3.47 9.22
C LYS A 6 11.12 -2.69 10.42
N PRO A 7 11.29 -1.36 10.30
CA PRO A 7 11.85 -0.55 11.36
C PRO A 7 11.10 -0.75 12.69
N ARG A 8 11.85 -0.91 13.79
CA ARG A 8 11.30 -1.04 15.14
C ARG A 8 11.18 0.30 15.88
N VAL A 9 11.81 1.34 15.35
CA VAL A 9 11.83 2.70 15.91
C VAL A 9 11.55 3.71 14.79
N ALA A 10 11.03 4.88 15.15
CA ALA A 10 10.58 5.89 14.19
C ALA A 10 11.70 6.37 13.27
N GLU A 11 12.91 6.53 13.80
CA GLU A 11 14.11 6.99 13.09
C GLU A 11 14.58 6.00 12.01
N GLY A 12 14.12 4.75 12.07
CA GLY A 12 14.44 3.74 11.06
C GLY A 12 13.62 3.87 9.77
N TYR A 13 12.58 4.71 9.75
CA TYR A 13 11.84 4.98 8.52
C TYR A 13 12.52 6.07 7.71
N ARG A 14 12.62 5.82 6.39
CA ARG A 14 13.17 6.78 5.44
C ARG A 14 12.05 7.52 4.72
N SER A 15 12.20 8.83 4.59
CA SER A 15 11.18 9.70 3.98
C SER A 15 10.96 9.40 2.50
N ASP A 16 12.02 9.05 1.75
CA ASP A 16 11.93 8.68 0.34
C ASP A 16 11.15 7.37 0.12
N VAL A 17 11.29 6.40 1.04
CA VAL A 17 10.48 5.17 1.02
C VAL A 17 9.01 5.50 1.27
N THR A 18 8.71 6.36 2.25
CA THR A 18 7.33 6.81 2.50
C THR A 18 6.72 7.51 1.27
N VAL A 19 7.49 8.35 0.58
CA VAL A 19 7.06 8.98 -0.69
C VAL A 19 6.83 7.93 -1.79
N ALA A 20 7.66 6.88 -1.85
CA ALA A 20 7.44 5.76 -2.77
C ALA A 20 6.13 5.00 -2.45
N CYS A 21 5.79 4.85 -1.17
CA CYS A 21 4.50 4.31 -0.74
C CYS A 21 3.33 5.19 -1.21
N GLU A 22 3.41 6.52 -1.07
CA GLU A 22 2.39 7.44 -1.58
C GLU A 22 2.20 7.33 -3.10
N ARG A 23 3.30 7.23 -3.86
CA ARG A 23 3.25 7.02 -5.33
C ARG A 23 2.67 5.65 -5.70
N THR A 24 2.98 4.63 -4.92
CA THR A 24 2.42 3.28 -5.08
C THR A 24 0.91 3.29 -4.86
N LEU A 25 0.43 4.00 -3.83
CA LEU A 25 -1.02 4.18 -3.60
C LEU A 25 -1.70 4.85 -4.79
N LEU A 26 -1.11 5.92 -5.36
CA LEU A 26 -1.65 6.56 -6.55
C LEU A 26 -1.65 5.63 -7.77
N THR A 27 -0.64 4.77 -7.89
CA THR A 27 -0.56 3.76 -8.95
C THR A 27 -1.66 2.70 -8.79
N LEU A 28 -1.90 2.22 -7.56
CA LEU A 28 -3.01 1.30 -7.24
C LEU A 28 -4.36 1.95 -7.53
N TYR A 29 -4.54 3.20 -7.12
CA TYR A 29 -5.75 3.97 -7.43
C TYR A 29 -5.93 4.15 -8.94
N GLY A 30 -4.85 4.36 -9.70
CA GLY A 30 -4.88 4.37 -11.16
C GLY A 30 -5.28 3.02 -11.76
N ALA A 31 -4.71 1.93 -11.24
CA ALA A 31 -4.90 0.56 -11.69
C ALA A 31 -6.36 0.10 -11.55
N PHE A 32 -6.98 0.38 -10.40
CA PHE A 32 -8.28 -0.18 -10.04
C PHE A 32 -9.48 0.41 -10.78
N GLY A 33 -9.32 1.36 -11.71
CA GLY A 33 -10.39 1.76 -12.64
C GLY A 33 -11.75 2.04 -11.97
N SER A 34 -12.76 1.24 -12.29
CA SER A 34 -14.12 1.31 -11.71
C SER A 34 -14.20 0.84 -10.25
N LEU A 35 -13.23 0.07 -9.76
CA LEU A 35 -13.13 -0.43 -8.38
C LEU A 35 -12.53 0.60 -7.41
N LYS A 36 -12.06 1.76 -7.89
CA LYS A 36 -11.47 2.83 -7.06
C LYS A 36 -12.36 3.25 -5.89
N THR A 37 -13.68 3.23 -6.09
CA THR A 37 -14.66 3.62 -5.06
C THR A 37 -14.76 2.61 -3.92
N SER A 38 -14.29 1.38 -4.13
CA SER A 38 -14.23 0.33 -3.10
C SER A 38 -12.89 0.27 -2.37
N LEU A 39 -11.87 0.98 -2.87
CA LEU A 39 -10.54 1.05 -2.26
C LEU A 39 -10.57 1.87 -0.97
N ARG A 40 -10.00 1.32 0.10
CA ARG A 40 -9.77 2.02 1.37
C ARG A 40 -8.30 1.87 1.76
N LEU A 41 -7.65 2.99 2.06
CA LEU A 41 -6.31 2.98 2.65
C LEU A 41 -6.40 2.54 4.12
N VAL A 42 -5.54 1.62 4.53
CA VAL A 42 -5.38 1.18 5.91
C VAL A 42 -3.89 1.14 6.27
N GLY A 43 -3.57 0.80 7.52
CA GLY A 43 -2.18 0.61 7.95
C GLY A 43 -1.38 1.91 8.14
N GLY A 44 -0.05 1.79 8.01
CA GLY A 44 0.92 2.79 8.46
C GLY A 44 0.86 4.14 7.74
N LEU A 45 0.30 4.19 6.54
CA LEU A 45 0.17 5.43 5.76
C LEU A 45 -1.05 6.28 6.17
N VAL A 46 -2.04 5.71 6.85
CA VAL A 46 -3.28 6.41 7.23
C VAL A 46 -3.04 7.64 8.11
N PRO A 47 -2.25 7.58 9.21
CA PRO A 47 -2.07 8.73 10.10
C PRO A 47 -1.51 9.95 9.39
N ARG A 48 -0.73 9.76 8.31
CA ARG A 48 -0.20 10.86 7.48
C ARG A 48 -1.29 11.77 6.91
N TYR A 49 -2.46 11.21 6.61
CA TYR A 49 -3.57 11.95 6.00
C TYR A 49 -4.67 12.35 7.00
N LEU A 50 -4.84 11.58 8.07
CA LEU A 50 -5.91 11.81 9.06
C LEU A 50 -5.44 12.59 10.29
N THR A 51 -4.14 12.67 10.54
CA THR A 51 -3.56 13.26 11.74
C THR A 51 -2.44 14.23 11.36
N PRO A 52 -2.77 15.46 10.93
CA PRO A 52 -1.77 16.49 10.64
C PRO A 52 -0.89 16.75 11.85
N ALA A 53 0.41 16.96 11.61
CA ALA A 53 1.36 17.26 12.67
C ALA A 53 1.06 18.63 13.31
N SER A 54 1.16 18.69 14.63
CA SER A 54 1.02 19.90 15.44
C SER A 54 1.97 19.79 16.64
N PRO A 55 3.28 20.03 16.45
CA PRO A 55 4.25 19.87 17.52
C PRO A 55 4.07 20.91 18.65
N PRO A 56 4.36 20.54 19.92
CA PRO A 56 4.93 19.26 20.34
C PRO A 56 3.90 18.13 20.55
N GLU A 57 2.61 18.44 20.65
CA GLU A 57 1.57 17.49 21.08
C GLU A 57 1.32 16.37 20.06
N VAL A 58 1.44 16.70 18.77
CA VAL A 58 1.29 15.76 17.67
C VAL A 58 2.58 15.78 16.83
N PRO A 59 3.48 14.80 16.99
CA PRO A 59 4.70 14.74 16.21
C PRO A 59 4.40 14.47 14.73
N HIS A 60 5.41 14.68 13.89
CA HIS A 60 5.32 14.29 12.49
C HIS A 60 5.11 12.77 12.34
N HIS A 61 4.40 12.38 11.27
CA HIS A 61 4.25 10.97 10.91
C HIS A 61 5.64 10.31 10.78
N ALA A 62 5.84 9.21 11.50
CA ALA A 62 7.13 8.52 11.55
C ALA A 62 7.57 7.97 10.19
N GLY A 63 6.61 7.64 9.31
CA GLY A 63 6.87 7.02 8.01
C GLY A 63 6.26 5.62 7.88
N THR A 64 6.37 5.05 6.68
CA THR A 64 5.96 3.67 6.37
C THR A 64 6.82 3.07 5.25
N SER A 65 6.88 1.75 5.19
CA SER A 65 7.62 0.97 4.17
C SER A 65 6.71 0.22 3.20
N ASP A 66 5.41 0.17 3.52
CA ASP A 66 4.38 -0.58 2.81
C ASP A 66 3.11 0.25 2.63
N VAL A 67 2.25 -0.19 1.72
CA VAL A 67 0.91 0.37 1.47
C VAL A 67 -0.10 -0.74 1.65
N ASP A 68 -0.97 -0.59 2.65
CA ASP A 68 -2.03 -1.54 2.92
C ASP A 68 -3.37 -0.99 2.42
N VAL A 69 -4.12 -1.81 1.67
CA VAL A 69 -5.43 -1.42 1.16
C VAL A 69 -6.46 -2.51 1.38
N VAL A 70 -7.70 -2.09 1.61
CA VAL A 70 -8.87 -2.98 1.64
C VAL A 70 -9.73 -2.71 0.40
N LEU A 71 -10.23 -3.78 -0.21
CA LEU A 71 -11.13 -3.77 -1.35
C LEU A 71 -12.42 -4.50 -1.00
N ASN A 72 -13.57 -3.98 -1.44
CA ASN A 72 -14.84 -4.69 -1.31
C ASN A 72 -14.97 -5.77 -2.39
N LEU A 73 -14.90 -7.04 -1.98
CA LEU A 73 -14.98 -8.20 -2.87
C LEU A 73 -16.36 -8.38 -3.53
N GLN A 74 -17.45 -7.95 -2.89
CA GLN A 74 -18.80 -8.08 -3.48
C GLN A 74 -18.94 -7.20 -4.74
N ILE A 75 -18.31 -6.03 -4.75
CA ILE A 75 -18.26 -5.14 -5.92
C ILE A 75 -17.42 -5.77 -7.04
N ILE A 76 -16.34 -6.48 -6.68
CA ILE A 76 -15.50 -7.21 -7.64
C ILE A 76 -16.26 -8.40 -8.25
N ALA A 77 -17.08 -9.10 -7.45
CA ALA A 77 -17.85 -10.26 -7.89
C ALA A 77 -19.07 -9.92 -8.76
N GLN A 78 -19.59 -8.68 -8.68
CA GLN A 78 -20.70 -8.20 -9.51
C GLN A 78 -20.26 -7.72 -10.92
N GLY A 79 -18.95 -7.64 -11.21
CA GLY A 79 -18.37 -7.32 -12.52
C GLY A 79 -17.48 -8.45 -13.09
N GLU A 80 -16.51 -8.15 -13.98
CA GLU A 80 -15.54 -9.14 -14.53
C GLU A 80 -14.47 -9.65 -13.52
N GLY A 81 -14.83 -9.84 -12.25
CA GLY A 81 -14.16 -10.74 -11.32
C GLY A 81 -12.72 -10.42 -10.87
N TYR A 82 -12.24 -11.25 -9.94
CA TYR A 82 -10.92 -11.20 -9.30
C TYR A 82 -9.75 -11.39 -10.29
N ALA A 83 -9.98 -12.14 -11.37
CA ALA A 83 -9.01 -12.34 -12.44
C ALA A 83 -8.68 -11.04 -13.19
N SER A 84 -9.63 -10.10 -13.30
CA SER A 84 -9.37 -8.78 -13.88
C SER A 84 -8.45 -7.94 -12.99
N LEU A 85 -8.60 -8.04 -11.67
CA LEU A 85 -7.79 -7.30 -10.69
C LEU A 85 -6.32 -7.70 -10.76
N SER A 86 -6.04 -9.01 -10.74
CA SER A 86 -4.68 -9.54 -10.85
C SER A 86 -4.02 -9.12 -12.18
N LYS A 87 -4.75 -9.20 -13.30
CA LYS A 87 -4.26 -8.72 -14.61
C LYS A 87 -3.96 -7.22 -14.63
N GLN A 88 -4.82 -6.40 -14.01
CA GLN A 88 -4.61 -4.94 -13.92
C GLN A 88 -3.35 -4.62 -13.12
N LEU A 89 -3.10 -5.32 -12.00
CA LEU A 89 -1.88 -5.16 -11.21
C LEU A 89 -0.63 -5.58 -11.99
N LEU A 90 -0.66 -6.74 -12.65
CA LEU A 90 0.44 -7.22 -13.50
C LEU A 90 0.77 -6.24 -14.64
N HIS A 91 -0.26 -5.71 -15.32
CA HIS A 91 -0.08 -4.74 -16.39
C HIS A 91 0.54 -3.41 -15.91
N ARG A 92 0.40 -3.10 -14.61
CA ARG A 92 1.02 -1.93 -13.97
C ARG A 92 2.41 -2.23 -13.38
N GLY A 93 2.94 -3.43 -13.60
CA GLY A 93 4.28 -3.83 -13.18
C GLY A 93 4.35 -4.39 -11.76
N PHE A 94 3.21 -4.61 -11.09
CA PHE A 94 3.21 -5.33 -9.81
C PHE A 94 3.43 -6.82 -10.05
N ALA A 95 4.16 -7.46 -9.15
CA ALA A 95 4.32 -8.90 -9.11
C ALA A 95 4.11 -9.40 -7.69
N ARG A 96 3.66 -10.65 -7.57
CA ARG A 96 3.59 -11.32 -6.27
C ARG A 96 5.00 -11.41 -5.70
N TYR A 97 5.18 -11.01 -4.45
CA TYR A 97 6.47 -11.10 -3.79
C TYR A 97 6.85 -12.57 -3.59
N VAL A 98 8.11 -12.90 -3.85
CA VAL A 98 8.71 -14.22 -3.60
C VAL A 98 9.93 -13.99 -2.72
N ASP A 99 9.96 -14.64 -1.57
CA ASP A 99 11.05 -14.49 -0.61
C ASP A 99 12.33 -15.23 -1.06
N ALA A 100 13.41 -15.08 -0.32
CA ALA A 100 14.70 -15.72 -0.62
C ALA A 100 14.65 -17.26 -0.64
N ARG A 101 13.61 -17.87 -0.07
CA ARG A 101 13.39 -19.32 -0.06
C ARG A 101 12.54 -19.79 -1.24
N GLY A 102 12.12 -18.88 -2.12
CA GLY A 102 11.23 -19.18 -3.24
C GLY A 102 9.75 -19.27 -2.85
N ILE A 103 9.37 -18.83 -1.65
CA ILE A 103 7.98 -18.90 -1.17
C ILE A 103 7.27 -17.60 -1.54
N ALA A 104 6.16 -17.72 -2.27
CA ALA A 104 5.32 -16.58 -2.64
C ALA A 104 4.50 -16.07 -1.44
N SER A 105 4.37 -14.75 -1.30
CA SER A 105 3.56 -14.10 -0.26
C SER A 105 2.10 -14.54 -0.35
N SER A 106 1.45 -14.93 0.76
CA SER A 106 0.07 -15.48 0.74
C SER A 106 -0.92 -14.55 0.04
#